data_AF-A0A928VSA4-F1
#
_entry.id   AF-A0A928VSA4-F1
#
_cell.length_a   1.000
_cell.length_b   1.000
_cell.length_c   1.000
_cell.angle_alpha   90.00
_cell.angle_beta   90.00
_cell.angle_gamma   90.00
#
_symmetry.space_group_name_H-M   'P 1'
#
loop_
_entity.id
_entity.type
_entity.pdbx_description
1 polymer ?
#
loop_
_entity_poly.entity_id
_entity_poly.type
_entity_poly.pdbx_seq_one_letter_code
_entity_poly.pdbx_strand_id
1 'polypeptide(L)'
;MNLAFEEHQQTLDRESMFHFSNERSQEISVSDLPMEEIEIEEVNATQNHLSLDRVPSVDRLSDVLPSDWAYAALQSLVERYGCVDGYPDGTYRGNRPLTRYEFAAGLNKCLDAIETLLVGDFSEIDRADLETIQRLRDSFATELA
;
A
#
# COMPACT_ATOMS: atom_id res chain seq x y z
N MET A 1 -35.73 18.16 27.69
CA MET A 1 -34.70 18.36 28.73
C MET A 1 -33.37 18.11 28.04
N ASN A 2 -32.59 19.18 27.84
CA ASN A 2 -31.39 19.23 27.01
C ASN A 2 -30.15 18.65 27.71
N LEU A 3 -29.33 17.97 26.90
CA LEU A 3 -27.86 18.01 26.75
C LEU A 3 -26.97 18.19 28.00
N ALA A 4 -26.02 17.27 28.18
CA ALA A 4 -24.59 17.54 28.02
C ALA A 4 -23.78 16.23 28.10
N PHE A 5 -23.09 15.92 27.01
CA PHE A 5 -22.07 14.87 26.89
C PHE A 5 -20.75 15.63 26.97
N GLU A 6 -19.97 15.47 28.04
CA GLU A 6 -18.67 16.12 28.19
C GLU A 6 -17.57 15.24 27.59
N GLU A 7 -17.06 15.71 26.45
CA GLU A 7 -15.77 15.32 25.88
C GLU A 7 -14.64 15.60 26.87
N HIS A 8 -13.75 14.63 27.07
CA HIS A 8 -12.38 14.90 27.47
C HIS A 8 -11.41 14.29 26.48
N GLN A 9 -10.78 15.21 25.76
CA GLN A 9 -9.73 15.05 24.77
C GLN A 9 -8.48 14.43 25.41
N GLN A 10 -8.06 13.26 24.94
CA GLN A 10 -6.65 12.86 24.95
C GLN A 10 -6.25 12.46 23.54
N THR A 11 -6.04 13.50 22.73
CA THR A 11 -5.24 13.49 21.52
C THR A 11 -3.78 13.64 21.89
N LEU A 12 -2.99 12.57 21.89
CA LEU A 12 -1.56 12.59 21.55
C LEU A 12 -1.17 11.17 21.08
N ASP A 13 -0.36 11.09 20.01
CA ASP A 13 0.24 9.91 19.37
C ASP A 13 -0.60 9.07 18.39
N ARG A 14 -1.35 9.73 17.48
CA ARG A 14 -2.04 9.08 16.34
C ARG A 14 -1.50 9.44 14.94
N GLU A 15 -0.36 10.12 14.83
CA GLU A 15 0.17 10.58 13.54
C GLU A 15 1.39 9.79 13.03
N SER A 16 1.44 8.47 13.21
CA SER A 16 2.50 7.65 12.60
C SER A 16 1.98 6.39 11.89
N MET A 17 0.69 6.34 11.53
CA MET A 17 0.11 5.14 10.90
C MET A 17 -0.57 5.41 9.54
N PHE A 18 -0.70 6.67 9.10
CA PHE A 18 -1.50 6.97 7.90
C PHE A 18 -0.85 8.05 7.03
N HIS A 19 -0.03 7.65 6.06
CA HIS A 19 0.23 8.48 4.88
C HIS A 19 -0.87 8.20 3.85
N PHE A 20 -1.89 9.06 3.82
CA PHE A 20 -2.86 9.12 2.72
C PHE A 20 -2.30 10.08 1.66
N SER A 21 -1.89 9.57 0.49
CA SER A 21 -1.70 10.41 -0.69
C SER A 21 -3.05 10.59 -1.37
N ASN A 22 -3.63 11.78 -1.26
CA ASN A 22 -4.78 12.21 -2.05
C ASN A 22 -4.44 13.56 -2.69
N GLU A 23 -3.88 13.53 -3.89
CA GLU A 23 -3.69 14.75 -4.69
C GLU A 23 -4.83 14.89 -5.69
N ARG A 24 -5.69 15.84 -5.34
CA ARG A 24 -6.81 16.38 -6.08
C ARG A 24 -6.37 16.83 -7.48
N SER A 25 -6.95 16.26 -8.54
CA SER A 25 -6.77 16.77 -9.90
C SER A 25 -7.26 18.22 -9.99
N GLN A 26 -6.36 19.14 -10.32
CA GLN A 26 -6.68 20.44 -10.90
C GLN A 26 -5.89 20.59 -12.19
N GLU A 27 -6.62 20.71 -13.29
CA GLU A 27 -6.11 20.92 -14.64
C GLU A 27 -5.57 22.36 -14.75
N ILE A 28 -4.28 22.54 -15.05
CA ILE A 28 -3.65 23.86 -15.21
C ILE A 28 -3.59 24.18 -16.72
N SER A 29 -4.22 25.29 -17.12
CA SER A 29 -4.19 25.80 -18.50
C SER A 29 -2.83 26.42 -18.82
N VAL A 30 -2.22 26.00 -19.93
CA VAL A 30 -0.86 26.38 -20.37
C VAL A 30 -0.73 27.86 -20.75
N SER A 31 -1.83 28.60 -20.86
CA SER A 31 -1.86 29.99 -21.33
C SER A 31 -1.36 31.04 -20.35
N ASP A 32 -1.21 30.70 -19.06
CA ASP A 32 -1.14 31.71 -17.99
C ASP A 32 0.22 31.77 -17.26
N LEU A 33 1.28 31.17 -17.82
CA LEU A 33 2.62 31.24 -17.21
C LEU A 33 3.47 32.37 -17.83
N PRO A 34 3.97 33.34 -17.02
CA PRO A 34 4.88 34.37 -17.51
C PRO A 34 6.27 33.74 -17.75
N MET A 35 6.88 34.08 -18.88
CA MET A 35 8.19 33.57 -19.29
C MET A 35 9.28 34.43 -18.64
N GLU A 36 9.80 33.99 -17.50
CA GLU A 36 10.95 34.62 -16.83
C GLU A 36 12.23 33.84 -17.16
N GLU A 37 13.28 34.59 -17.50
CA GLU A 37 14.55 34.14 -18.08
C GLU A 37 15.35 33.32 -17.05
N ILE A 38 15.73 32.08 -17.40
CA ILE A 38 16.40 31.16 -16.48
C ILE A 38 17.90 31.50 -16.39
N GLU A 39 18.32 32.14 -15.30
CA GLU A 39 19.72 32.15 -14.85
C GLU A 39 20.12 30.73 -14.38
N ILE A 40 21.16 30.16 -15.00
CA ILE A 40 21.65 28.82 -14.66
C ILE A 40 22.49 28.91 -13.38
N GLU A 41 21.84 28.87 -12.22
CA GLU A 41 22.48 28.44 -10.99
C GLU A 41 22.68 26.92 -11.02
N GLU A 42 23.88 26.51 -10.59
CA GLU A 42 24.37 25.13 -10.56
C GLU A 42 23.30 24.17 -10.04
N VAL A 43 22.82 23.32 -10.96
CA VAL A 43 21.83 22.29 -10.68
C VAL A 43 22.49 21.25 -9.78
N ASN A 44 22.53 21.50 -8.47
CA ASN A 44 22.46 20.44 -7.48
C ASN A 44 21.08 19.82 -7.65
N ALA A 45 20.99 19.00 -8.69
CA ALA A 45 19.85 18.19 -9.04
C ALA A 45 19.37 17.61 -7.73
N THR A 46 18.15 18.01 -7.37
CA THR A 46 17.35 17.41 -6.33
C THR A 46 17.66 15.94 -6.35
N GLN A 47 18.45 15.49 -5.38
CA GLN A 47 18.55 14.09 -5.04
C GLN A 47 17.16 13.72 -4.53
N ASN A 48 16.20 13.59 -5.46
CA ASN A 48 15.27 12.50 -5.47
C ASN A 48 16.14 11.25 -5.57
N HIS A 49 16.82 10.96 -4.46
CA HIS A 49 17.26 9.65 -4.11
C HIS A 49 15.95 8.88 -4.01
N LEU A 50 15.53 8.34 -5.17
CA LEU A 50 14.73 7.14 -5.26
C LEU A 50 15.42 6.20 -4.30
N SER A 51 14.93 6.18 -3.06
CA SER A 51 15.40 5.28 -2.04
C SER A 51 15.27 3.93 -2.70
N LEU A 52 16.39 3.25 -2.94
CA LEU A 52 16.40 1.85 -3.33
C LEU A 52 15.37 1.17 -2.45
N ASP A 53 14.20 0.90 -3.04
CA ASP A 53 12.99 0.58 -2.30
C ASP A 53 13.34 -0.59 -1.42
N ARG A 54 13.28 -0.33 -0.12
CA ARG A 54 13.96 -1.16 0.84
C ARG A 54 13.22 -2.48 0.84
N VAL A 55 13.73 -3.50 0.14
CA VAL A 55 13.08 -4.82 -0.01
C VAL A 55 12.51 -5.24 1.35
N PRO A 56 11.19 -5.34 1.51
CA PRO A 56 10.60 -5.65 2.81
C PRO A 56 11.19 -6.98 3.28
N SER A 57 11.69 -7.02 4.53
CA SER A 57 12.35 -8.20 5.08
C SER A 57 12.15 -8.27 6.59
N VAL A 58 11.84 -9.48 7.06
CA VAL A 58 11.62 -9.76 8.49
C VAL A 58 12.85 -9.47 9.33
N ASP A 59 14.06 -9.55 8.75
CA ASP A 59 15.33 -9.30 9.44
C ASP A 59 15.50 -7.84 9.92
N ARG A 60 14.63 -6.93 9.49
CA ARG A 60 14.60 -5.55 9.97
C ARG A 60 13.88 -5.38 11.30
N LEU A 61 13.15 -6.39 11.73
CA LEU A 61 12.41 -6.40 12.99
C LEU A 61 13.36 -6.89 14.10
N SER A 62 13.91 -5.94 14.86
CA SER A 62 14.95 -6.15 15.87
C SER A 62 14.54 -7.05 17.05
N ASP A 63 13.24 -7.23 17.26
CA ASP A 63 12.64 -8.05 18.32
C ASP A 63 12.08 -9.39 17.81
N VAL A 64 12.43 -9.78 16.57
CA VAL A 64 11.98 -11.03 15.93
C VAL A 64 13.21 -11.88 15.61
N LEU A 65 13.31 -13.05 16.21
CA LEU A 65 14.42 -13.99 16.03
C LEU A 65 14.00 -15.16 15.12
N PRO A 66 14.92 -15.73 14.32
CA PRO A 66 14.64 -16.94 13.53
C PRO A 66 14.14 -18.14 14.34
N SER A 67 14.42 -18.17 15.65
CA SER A 67 13.95 -19.20 16.57
C SER A 67 12.53 -18.96 17.09
N ASP A 68 11.94 -17.78 16.87
CA ASP A 68 10.62 -17.47 17.37
C ASP A 68 9.56 -18.22 16.58
N TRP A 69 8.56 -18.74 17.29
CA TRP A 69 7.44 -19.46 16.67
C TRP A 69 6.71 -18.63 15.60
N ALA A 70 6.73 -17.30 15.73
CA ALA A 70 6.06 -16.36 14.83
C ALA A 70 6.89 -16.01 13.58
N TYR A 71 8.18 -16.38 13.54
CA TYR A 71 9.10 -15.93 12.50
C TYR A 71 8.60 -16.27 11.10
N ALA A 72 8.20 -17.52 10.86
CA ALA A 72 7.73 -17.96 9.54
C ALA A 72 6.46 -17.23 9.08
N ALA A 73 5.56 -16.90 10.03
CA ALA A 73 4.36 -16.14 9.72
C ALA A 73 4.73 -14.69 9.34
N LEU A 74 5.62 -14.07 10.11
CA LEU A 74 6.09 -12.71 9.85
C LEU A 74 6.86 -12.60 8.55
N GLN A 75 7.72 -13.56 8.25
CA GLN A 75 8.42 -13.62 6.96
C GLN A 75 7.43 -13.58 5.80
N SER A 76 6.37 -14.39 5.84
CA SER A 76 5.36 -14.40 4.80
C SER A 76 4.62 -13.06 4.70
N LEU A 77 4.19 -12.50 5.83
CA LEU A 77 3.44 -11.24 5.87
C LEU A 77 4.26 -10.03 5.41
N VAL A 78 5.56 -10.02 5.71
CA VAL A 78 6.49 -8.95 5.33
C VAL A 78 6.95 -9.12 3.88
N GLU A 79 7.47 -10.29 3.53
CA GLU A 79 8.21 -10.49 2.27
C GLU A 79 7.30 -10.88 1.10
N ARG A 80 6.29 -11.72 1.34
CA ARG A 80 5.38 -12.19 0.28
C ARG A 80 4.17 -11.28 0.13
N TYR A 81 3.54 -10.90 1.23
CA TYR A 81 2.31 -10.12 1.20
C TYR A 81 2.53 -8.62 1.35
N GLY A 82 3.69 -8.17 1.88
CA GLY A 82 3.99 -6.74 2.03
C GLY A 82 3.01 -5.98 2.92
N CYS A 83 2.29 -6.66 3.81
CA CYS A 83 1.24 -6.02 4.62
C CYS A 83 1.67 -5.71 6.07
N VAL A 84 2.85 -6.18 6.48
CA VAL A 84 3.45 -5.90 7.80
C VAL A 84 4.84 -5.29 7.60
N ASP A 85 5.08 -4.14 8.24
CA ASP A 85 6.37 -3.41 8.15
C ASP A 85 7.04 -3.21 9.51
N GLY A 86 6.33 -3.50 10.61
CA GLY A 86 6.74 -3.16 11.96
C GLY A 86 6.53 -1.68 12.31
N TYR A 87 7.11 -1.28 13.44
CA TYR A 87 7.10 0.08 13.95
C TYR A 87 8.28 0.89 13.42
N PRO A 88 8.22 2.23 13.45
CA PRO A 88 9.33 3.09 13.00
C PRO A 88 10.65 2.85 13.74
N ASP A 89 10.60 2.29 14.95
CA ASP A 89 11.76 1.90 15.73
C ASP A 89 12.36 0.54 15.31
N GLY A 90 11.82 -0.09 14.27
CA GLY A 90 12.28 -1.38 13.76
C GLY A 90 11.87 -2.55 14.65
N THR A 91 10.71 -2.48 15.32
CA THR A 91 10.17 -3.59 16.14
C THR A 91 8.83 -4.09 15.59
N TYR A 92 8.44 -5.33 15.92
CA TYR A 92 7.10 -5.88 15.71
C TYR A 92 6.22 -5.72 16.96
N ARG A 93 6.83 -5.75 18.15
CA ARG A 93 6.21 -5.68 19.48
C ARG A 93 5.29 -6.86 19.78
N GLY A 94 5.69 -8.08 19.39
CA GLY A 94 4.87 -9.29 19.54
C GLY A 94 4.52 -9.67 20.98
N ASN A 95 5.27 -9.17 21.97
CA ASN A 95 5.04 -9.44 23.39
C ASN A 95 3.99 -8.52 24.06
N ARG A 96 3.45 -7.53 23.34
CA ARG A 96 2.41 -6.65 23.88
C ARG A 96 1.02 -7.09 23.44
N PRO A 97 -0.02 -6.90 24.27
CA PRO A 97 -1.39 -7.09 23.82
C PRO A 97 -1.75 -6.07 22.73
N LEU A 98 -2.50 -6.55 21.74
CA LEU A 98 -3.04 -5.75 20.66
C LEU A 98 -4.47 -5.30 21.00
N THR A 99 -4.82 -4.05 20.72
CA THR A 99 -6.21 -3.60 20.84
C THR A 99 -7.05 -4.17 19.69
N ARG A 100 -8.37 -4.25 19.88
CA ARG A 100 -9.31 -4.66 18.82
C ARG A 100 -9.21 -3.77 17.58
N TYR A 101 -8.92 -2.47 17.77
CA TYR A 101 -8.78 -1.50 16.67
C TYR A 101 -7.50 -1.72 15.87
N GLU A 102 -6.38 -1.97 16.55
CA GLU A 102 -5.11 -2.26 15.87
C GLU A 102 -5.17 -3.58 15.10
N PHE A 103 -5.82 -4.60 15.67
CA PHE A 103 -6.07 -5.86 14.96
C PHE A 103 -6.91 -5.65 13.70
N ALA A 104 -8.02 -4.92 13.80
CA ALA A 104 -8.90 -4.66 12.66
C ALA A 104 -8.18 -3.87 11.56
N ALA A 105 -7.41 -2.85 11.92
CA ALA A 105 -6.63 -2.07 10.96
C ALA A 105 -5.56 -2.91 10.25
N GLY A 106 -4.80 -3.72 11.01
CA GLY A 106 -3.79 -4.62 10.45
C GLY A 106 -4.40 -5.68 9.54
N LEU A 107 -5.53 -6.27 9.94
CA LEU A 107 -6.25 -7.24 9.11
C LEU A 107 -6.74 -6.61 7.81
N ASN A 108 -7.32 -5.40 7.85
CA ASN A 108 -7.77 -4.71 6.65
C ASN A 108 -6.62 -4.47 5.67
N LYS A 109 -5.48 -3.96 6.15
CA LYS A 109 -4.28 -3.74 5.33
C LYS A 109 -3.82 -5.02 4.63
N CYS A 110 -3.82 -6.16 5.33
CA CYS A 110 -3.44 -7.43 4.73
C CYS A 110 -4.46 -7.95 3.71
N LEU A 111 -5.75 -7.71 3.92
CA LEU A 111 -6.78 -8.06 2.92
C LEU A 111 -6.62 -7.22 1.65
N ASP A 112 -6.38 -5.92 1.77
CA ASP A 112 -6.14 -5.01 0.63
C ASP A 112 -4.90 -5.44 -0.18
N ALA A 113 -3.84 -5.87 0.51
CA ALA A 113 -2.63 -6.38 -0.12
C ALA A 113 -2.89 -7.68 -0.91
N ILE A 114 -3.68 -8.60 -0.34
CA ILE A 114 -4.08 -9.83 -1.02
C ILE A 114 -4.93 -9.53 -2.24
N GLU A 115 -5.90 -8.61 -2.14
CA GLU A 115 -6.72 -8.20 -3.27
C GLU A 115 -5.85 -7.63 -4.41
N THR A 116 -4.87 -6.79 -4.07
CA THR A 116 -3.92 -6.23 -5.04
C THR A 116 -3.14 -7.33 -5.76
N LEU A 117 -2.66 -8.34 -5.02
CA LEU A 117 -1.95 -9.49 -5.59
C LEU A 117 -2.85 -10.35 -6.49
N LEU A 118 -4.11 -10.54 -6.12
CA LEU A 118 -5.09 -11.29 -6.93
C LEU A 118 -5.48 -10.55 -8.20
N VAL A 119 -5.63 -9.22 -8.15
CA VAL A 119 -5.98 -8.40 -9.31
C VAL A 119 -4.78 -8.27 -10.28
N GLY A 120 -3.55 -8.22 -9.75
CA GLY A 120 -2.33 -8.16 -10.55
C GLY A 120 -2.07 -9.40 -11.42
N ASP A 121 -2.59 -10.57 -11.01
CA ASP A 121 -2.43 -11.84 -11.73
C ASP A 121 -3.27 -11.94 -13.02
N PHE A 122 -4.20 -11.00 -13.24
CA PHE A 122 -4.97 -10.89 -14.50
C PHE A 122 -4.34 -9.95 -15.52
N SER A 123 -3.18 -9.36 -15.21
CA SER A 123 -2.49 -8.43 -16.10
C SER A 123 -1.92 -9.10 -17.36
N GLU A 124 -1.86 -10.43 -17.38
CA GLU A 124 -1.30 -11.23 -18.47
C GLU A 124 -2.35 -12.00 -19.29
N ILE A 125 -3.57 -11.45 -19.44
CA ILE A 125 -4.50 -11.97 -20.45
C ILE A 125 -3.97 -11.59 -21.85
N ASP A 126 -3.40 -12.55 -22.56
CA ASP A 126 -2.91 -12.36 -23.92
C ASP A 126 -4.06 -12.08 -24.90
N ARG A 127 -3.83 -11.23 -25.91
CA ARG A 127 -4.77 -11.02 -27.02
C ARG A 127 -5.10 -12.34 -27.72
N ALA A 128 -4.13 -13.26 -27.81
CA ALA A 128 -4.36 -14.58 -28.40
C ALA A 128 -5.40 -15.43 -27.63
N ASP A 129 -5.42 -15.33 -26.29
CA ASP A 129 -6.40 -16.01 -25.45
C ASP A 129 -7.79 -15.39 -25.63
N LEU A 130 -7.87 -14.06 -25.72
CA LEU A 130 -9.12 -13.35 -26.02
C LEU A 130 -9.69 -13.76 -27.38
N GLU A 131 -8.86 -13.85 -28.42
CA GLU A 131 -9.28 -14.34 -29.74
C GLU A 131 -9.78 -15.78 -29.70
N THR A 132 -9.14 -16.62 -28.87
CA THR A 132 -9.56 -18.02 -28.69
C THR A 132 -10.91 -18.12 -27.99
N ILE A 133 -11.12 -17.34 -26.94
CA ILE A 133 -12.42 -17.25 -26.25
C ILE A 133 -13.51 -16.74 -27.19
N GLN A 134 -13.21 -15.71 -28.01
CA GLN A 134 -14.16 -15.19 -29.00
C GLN A 134 -14.54 -16.23 -30.05
N ARG A 135 -13.56 -16.96 -30.60
CA ARG A 135 -13.82 -18.06 -31.55
C ARG A 135 -14.69 -19.14 -30.93
N LEU A 136 -14.41 -19.56 -29.70
CA LEU A 136 -15.20 -20.57 -29.00
C LEU A 136 -16.64 -20.10 -28.79
N ARG A 137 -16.84 -18.87 -28.31
CA ARG A 137 -18.18 -18.30 -28.13
C ARG A 137 -18.98 -18.33 -29.42
N ASP A 138 -18.39 -17.93 -30.55
CA ASP A 138 -19.09 -17.85 -31.83
C ASP A 138 -19.43 -19.25 -32.39
N SER A 139 -18.55 -20.24 -32.19
CA SER A 139 -18.87 -21.63 -32.56
C SER A 139 -20.00 -22.20 -31.71
N PHE A 140 -20.02 -21.93 -30.39
CA PHE A 140 -21.09 -22.41 -29.50
C PHE A 140 -22.41 -21.66 -29.68
N ALA A 141 -22.39 -20.39 -30.05
CA ALA A 141 -23.60 -19.63 -30.37
C ALA A 141 -24.37 -20.26 -31.55
N THR A 142 -23.64 -20.88 -32.48
CA THR A 142 -24.23 -21.57 -33.64
C THR A 142 -24.88 -22.90 -33.24
N GLU A 143 -24.38 -23.57 -32.19
CA GLU A 143 -24.91 -24.84 -31.68
C GLU A 143 -26.13 -24.67 -30.74
N LEU A 144 -26.37 -23.46 -30.24
CA LEU A 144 -27.48 -23.14 -29.33
C LEU A 144 -28.73 -22.55 -30.04
N ALA A 145 -28.68 -22.39 -31.36
CA ALA A 145 -29.78 -21.88 -32.20
C ALA A 145 -30.59 -23.03 -32.82
#